data_AF-A0A2E0Z0T3-F1
#
_entry.id   AF-A0A2E0Z0T3-F1
#
_cell.length_a   1.000
_cell.length_b   1.000
_cell.length_c   1.000
_cell.angle_alpha   90.00
_cell.angle_beta   90.00
_cell.angle_gamma   90.00
#
_symmetry.space_group_name_H-M   'P 1'
#
loop_
_entity.id
_entity.type
_entity.pdbx_description
1 polymer ?
#
loop_
_entity_poly.entity_id
_entity_poly.type
_entity_poly.pdbx_seq_one_letter_code
_entity_poly.pdbx_strand_id
1 'polypeptide(L)'
;MSRHTEVAEILIDIEAQLRQIGQWDRLPPSREALASSQPFCVDTLTLPQWLQFIFLPTLYQILEEGGELPGRCGIAPMAEEYFRGTELPHDDLLDALLRIDTLLTGGAR
;
A
#
# COMPACT_ATOMS: atom_id res chain seq x y z
N MET A 1 -12.32 18.49 -1.34
CA MET A 1 -10.92 18.12 -1.07
C MET A 1 -10.25 17.82 -2.41
N SER A 2 -8.93 17.97 -2.51
CA SER A 2 -8.21 17.51 -3.70
C SER A 2 -8.01 15.99 -3.61
N ARG A 3 -8.06 15.29 -4.74
CA ARG A 3 -7.80 13.85 -4.81
C ARG A 3 -6.43 13.51 -4.20
N HIS A 4 -5.43 14.37 -4.35
CA HIS A 4 -4.11 14.25 -3.72
C HIS A 4 -4.20 14.26 -2.19
N THR A 5 -5.05 15.09 -1.60
CA THR A 5 -5.25 15.16 -0.15
C THR A 5 -5.91 13.88 0.37
N GLU A 6 -6.94 13.39 -0.32
CA GLU A 6 -7.63 12.15 0.06
C GLU A 6 -6.71 10.94 -0.03
N VAL A 7 -5.85 10.87 -1.06
CA VAL A 7 -4.80 9.84 -1.15
C VAL A 7 -3.87 9.96 0.06
N ALA A 8 -3.34 11.14 0.37
CA ALA A 8 -2.40 11.32 1.47
C ALA A 8 -2.98 10.88 2.82
N GLU A 9 -4.24 11.22 3.10
CA GLU A 9 -4.95 10.80 4.31
C GLU A 9 -5.02 9.27 4.41
N ILE A 10 -5.38 8.59 3.31
CA ILE A 10 -5.46 7.12 3.30
C ILE A 10 -4.07 6.48 3.45
N LEU A 11 -3.01 7.07 2.90
CA LEU A 11 -1.64 6.55 3.09
C LEU A 11 -1.21 6.60 4.56
N ILE A 12 -1.58 7.67 5.27
CA ILE A 12 -1.33 7.80 6.71
C ILE A 12 -2.12 6.74 7.48
N ASP A 13 -3.38 6.49 7.11
CA ASP A 13 -4.20 5.43 7.73
C ASP A 13 -3.55 4.05 7.52
N ILE A 14 -3.12 3.72 6.30
CA ILE A 14 -2.44 2.44 6.00
C ILE A 14 -1.18 2.27 6.86
N GLU A 15 -0.35 3.30 6.97
CA GLU A 15 0.85 3.28 7.81
C GLU A 15 0.51 3.06 9.29
N ALA A 16 -0.49 3.77 9.80
CA ALA A 16 -0.94 3.62 11.18
C ALA A 16 -1.43 2.20 11.45
N GLN A 17 -2.24 1.63 10.54
CA GLN A 17 -2.77 0.28 10.67
C GLN A 17 -1.66 -0.77 10.64
N LEU A 18 -0.70 -0.69 9.70
CA LEU A 18 0.44 -1.60 9.64
C LEU A 18 1.24 -1.60 10.95
N ARG A 19 1.44 -0.43 11.56
CA ARG A 19 2.09 -0.29 12.87
C ARG A 19 1.26 -0.88 14.00
N GLN A 20 -0.06 -0.68 13.99
CA GLN A 20 -0.98 -1.20 15.01
C GLN A 20 -1.03 -2.72 15.02
N ILE A 21 -1.07 -3.36 13.85
CA ILE A 21 -1.10 -4.82 13.71
C ILE A 21 0.29 -5.47 13.82
N GLY A 22 1.34 -4.68 14.06
CA GLY A 22 2.71 -5.17 14.22
C GLY A 22 3.37 -5.67 12.93
N GLN A 23 2.85 -5.28 11.77
CA GLN A 23 3.38 -5.63 10.44
C GLN A 23 4.31 -4.54 9.85
N TRP A 24 4.71 -3.56 10.68
CA TRP A 24 5.65 -2.52 10.29
C TRP A 24 7.09 -2.92 10.58
N ASP A 25 7.89 -3.07 9.53
CA ASP A 25 9.29 -3.46 9.63
C ASP A 25 10.18 -2.28 9.98
N ARG A 26 11.13 -2.48 10.90
CA ARG A 26 12.12 -1.44 11.23
C ARG A 26 13.29 -1.40 10.26
N LEU A 27 13.61 -2.55 9.67
CA LEU A 27 14.74 -2.72 8.77
C LEU A 27 14.22 -2.87 7.35
N PRO A 28 14.72 -2.08 6.39
CA PRO A 28 14.36 -2.28 5.00
C PRO A 28 14.88 -3.64 4.51
N PRO A 29 14.12 -4.32 3.62
CA PRO A 29 14.59 -5.51 2.94
C PRO A 29 15.80 -5.19 2.05
N SER A 30 16.51 -6.22 1.60
CA SER A 30 17.69 -6.04 0.77
C SER A 30 17.33 -5.32 -0.54
N ARG A 31 18.30 -4.58 -1.10
CA ARG A 31 18.11 -3.90 -2.39
C ARG A 31 17.74 -4.87 -3.51
N GLU A 32 18.26 -6.09 -3.45
CA GLU A 32 17.92 -7.16 -4.39
C GLU A 32 16.45 -7.58 -4.26
N ALA A 33 15.94 -7.69 -3.03
CA ALA A 33 14.53 -8.00 -2.79
C ALA A 33 13.59 -6.89 -3.28
N LEU A 34 13.97 -5.62 -3.08
CA LEU A 34 13.23 -4.46 -3.58
C LEU A 34 13.27 -4.32 -5.11
N ALA A 35 14.28 -4.91 -5.76
CA ALA A 35 14.48 -4.86 -7.20
C ALA A 35 13.85 -6.07 -7.95
N SER A 36 12.97 -6.84 -7.29
CA SER A 36 12.27 -7.93 -7.97
C SER A 36 11.42 -7.41 -9.13
N SER A 37 11.42 -8.15 -10.23
CA SER A 37 10.63 -7.86 -11.44
C SER A 37 9.23 -8.48 -11.41
N GLN A 38 8.91 -9.29 -10.40
CA GLN A 38 7.57 -9.86 -10.23
C GLN A 38 6.57 -8.78 -9.77
N PRO A 39 5.28 -8.91 -10.13
CA PRO A 39 4.24 -8.01 -9.63
C PRO A 39 4.22 -8.04 -8.10
N PHE A 40 4.19 -6.87 -7.46
CA PHE A 40 4.24 -6.69 -6.00
C PHE A 40 5.46 -7.30 -5.30
N CYS A 41 6.51 -7.67 -6.04
CA CYS A 41 7.69 -8.36 -5.51
C CYS A 41 7.32 -9.59 -4.64
N VAL A 42 6.24 -10.32 -5.00
CA VAL A 42 5.68 -11.40 -4.18
C VAL A 42 6.63 -12.56 -3.90
N ASP A 43 7.70 -12.68 -4.68
CA ASP A 43 8.73 -13.70 -4.52
C ASP A 43 9.78 -13.32 -3.46
N THR A 44 9.98 -12.03 -3.20
CA THR A 44 11.04 -11.52 -2.34
C THR A 44 10.54 -10.77 -1.11
N LEU A 45 9.34 -10.19 -1.15
CA LEU A 45 8.78 -9.34 -0.12
C LEU A 45 7.46 -9.89 0.42
N THR A 46 7.21 -9.64 1.70
CA THR A 46 5.86 -9.74 2.24
C THR A 46 5.03 -8.55 1.77
N LEU A 47 3.71 -8.71 1.75
CA LEU A 47 2.81 -7.61 1.40
C LEU A 47 3.03 -6.35 2.26
N PRO A 48 3.14 -6.43 3.61
CA PRO A 48 3.47 -5.27 4.43
C PRO A 48 4.78 -4.58 4.05
N GLN A 49 5.81 -5.35 3.70
CA GLN A 49 7.09 -4.79 3.25
C GLN A 49 6.96 -4.06 1.93
N TRP A 50 6.24 -4.65 0.97
CA TRP A 50 5.96 -4.00 -0.30
C TRP A 50 5.16 -2.70 -0.09
N LEU A 51 4.15 -2.72 0.77
CA LEU A 51 3.37 -1.54 1.12
C LEU A 51 4.26 -0.44 1.73
N GLN A 52 5.07 -0.81 2.71
CA GLN A 52 5.90 0.12 3.46
C GLN A 52 7.03 0.73 2.62
N PHE A 53 7.75 -0.09 1.85
CA PHE A 53 9.01 0.32 1.22
C PHE A 53 8.88 0.68 -0.26
N ILE A 54 7.77 0.31 -0.91
CA ILE A 54 7.53 0.62 -2.32
C ILE A 54 6.28 1.47 -2.46
N PHE A 55 5.13 0.98 -2.00
CA PHE A 55 3.84 1.63 -2.26
C PHE A 55 3.71 3.02 -1.62
N LEU A 56 3.87 3.11 -0.30
CA LEU A 56 3.79 4.36 0.46
C LEU A 56 4.76 5.43 -0.08
N PRO A 57 6.09 5.19 -0.17
CA PRO A 57 7.02 6.21 -0.63
C PRO A 57 6.79 6.60 -2.10
N THR A 58 6.39 5.67 -2.96
CA THR A 58 6.08 5.98 -4.36
C THR A 58 4.90 6.97 -4.46
N LEU A 59 3.82 6.71 -3.72
CA LEU A 59 2.67 7.60 -3.76
C LEU A 59 2.96 8.94 -3.10
N TYR A 60 3.67 8.97 -1.95
CA TYR A 60 4.09 10.23 -1.35
C TYR A 60 4.91 11.09 -2.32
N GLN A 61 5.86 10.50 -3.05
CA GLN A 61 6.64 11.22 -4.04
C GLN A 61 5.75 11.80 -5.16
N ILE A 62 4.80 11.02 -5.70
CA ILE A 62 3.86 11.51 -6.71
C ILE A 62 3.03 12.69 -6.18
N LEU A 63 2.60 12.61 -4.91
CA LEU A 63 1.86 13.69 -4.26
C LEU A 63 2.71 14.96 -4.09
N GLU A 64 3.97 14.82 -3.67
CA GLU A 64 4.93 15.92 -3.52
C GLU A 64 5.27 16.60 -4.85
N GLU A 65 5.43 15.80 -5.91
CA GLU A 65 5.71 16.27 -7.26
C GLU A 65 4.46 16.82 -7.97
N GLY A 66 3.27 16.66 -7.38
CA GLY A 66 1.99 17.01 -8.00
C GLY A 66 1.72 16.20 -9.27
N GLY A 67 2.30 15.00 -9.37
CA GLY A 67 2.21 14.14 -10.53
C GLY A 67 0.84 13.48 -10.69
N GLU A 68 0.70 12.75 -11.79
CA GLU A 68 -0.50 11.97 -12.06
C GLU A 68 -0.52 10.70 -11.19
N LEU A 69 -1.62 10.53 -10.46
CA LEU A 69 -1.86 9.33 -9.65
C LEU A 69 -2.00 8.10 -10.56
N PRO A 70 -1.52 6.92 -10.12
CA PRO A 70 -1.64 5.70 -10.91
C PRO A 70 -3.12 5.38 -11.15
N GLY A 71 -3.48 5.13 -12.41
CA GLY A 71 -4.86 4.88 -12.82
C GLY A 71 -5.39 3.46 -12.55
N ARG A 72 -4.55 2.57 -12.01
CA ARG A 72 -4.94 1.21 -11.61
C ARG A 72 -4.19 0.82 -10.35
N CYS A 73 -4.94 0.43 -9.33
CA CYS A 73 -4.41 -0.21 -8.13
C CYS A 73 -5.38 -1.33 -7.73
N GLY A 74 -4.83 -2.45 -7.28
CA GLY A 74 -5.59 -3.66 -6.97
C GLY A 74 -4.88 -4.46 -5.88
N ILE A 75 -4.47 -3.78 -4.82
CA ILE A 75 -3.72 -4.37 -3.71
C ILE A 75 -4.63 -5.02 -2.66
N ALA A 76 -5.87 -4.54 -2.51
CA ALA A 76 -6.84 -5.07 -1.56
C ALA A 76 -7.09 -6.60 -1.68
N PRO A 77 -7.33 -7.19 -2.87
CA PRO A 77 -7.52 -8.65 -2.96
C PRO A 77 -6.25 -9.44 -2.57
N MET A 78 -5.07 -8.86 -2.79
CA MET A 78 -3.80 -9.45 -2.35
C MET A 78 -3.67 -9.39 -0.81
N ALA A 79 -4.11 -8.28 -0.21
CA ALA A 79 -4.17 -8.12 1.23
C ALA A 79 -5.13 -9.08 1.90
N GLU A 80 -6.33 -9.22 1.34
CA GLU A 80 -7.31 -10.19 1.82
C GLU A 80 -6.72 -11.61 1.82
N GLU A 81 -6.05 -12.01 0.75
CA GLU A 81 -5.43 -13.34 0.65
C GLU A 81 -4.26 -13.50 1.64
N TYR A 82 -3.41 -12.48 1.79
CA TYR A 82 -2.27 -12.51 2.70
C TYR A 82 -2.70 -12.67 4.17
N PHE A 83 -3.76 -11.96 4.57
CA PHE A 83 -4.29 -12.00 5.93
C PHE A 83 -5.33 -13.11 6.13
N ARG A 84 -5.73 -13.83 5.08
CA ARG A 84 -6.70 -14.92 5.15
C ARG A 84 -6.24 -15.99 6.14
N GLY A 85 -7.06 -16.23 7.16
CA GLY A 85 -6.77 -17.22 8.20
C GLY A 85 -5.78 -16.76 9.27
N THR A 86 -5.38 -15.49 9.27
CA THR A 86 -4.63 -14.89 10.38
C THR A 86 -5.58 -14.39 11.48
N GLU A 87 -5.12 -14.36 12.73
CA GLU A 87 -5.86 -13.79 13.88
C GLU A 87 -5.60 -12.29 14.06
N LEU A 88 -4.87 -11.66 13.12
CA LEU A 88 -4.53 -10.25 13.19
C LEU A 88 -5.77 -9.38 12.87
N PRO A 89 -5.97 -8.24 13.57
CA PRO A 89 -7.07 -7.33 13.28
C PRO A 89 -6.75 -6.50 12.03
N HIS A 90 -6.96 -7.09 10.85
CA HIS A 90 -6.58 -6.53 9.55
C HIS A 90 -7.75 -5.87 8.79
N ASP A 91 -8.96 -5.88 9.35
CA ASP A 91 -10.15 -5.30 8.73
C ASP A 91 -9.96 -3.81 8.41
N ASP A 92 -9.47 -3.02 9.36
CA ASP A 92 -9.22 -1.58 9.18
C ASP A 92 -8.15 -1.30 8.11
N LEU A 93 -7.11 -2.15 8.06
CA LEU A 93 -6.08 -2.07 7.02
C LEU A 93 -6.68 -2.39 5.64
N LEU A 94 -7.48 -3.46 5.56
CA LEU A 94 -8.11 -3.89 4.32
C LEU A 94 -9.07 -2.82 3.78
N ASP A 95 -9.86 -2.21 4.65
CA ASP A 95 -10.74 -1.09 4.30
C ASP A 95 -9.96 0.11 3.76
N ALA A 96 -8.84 0.47 4.39
CA ALA A 96 -7.97 1.54 3.89
C ALA A 96 -7.39 1.19 2.50
N LEU A 97 -6.99 -0.06 2.28
CA LEU A 97 -6.48 -0.55 0.99
C LEU A 97 -7.57 -0.59 -0.10
N LEU A 98 -8.81 -0.93 0.25
CA LEU A 98 -9.95 -0.87 -0.67
C LEU A 98 -10.28 0.56 -1.08
N ARG A 99 -10.20 1.49 -0.12
CA ARG A 99 -10.42 2.93 -0.36
C ARG A 99 -9.37 3.50 -1.30
N ILE A 100 -8.09 3.22 -1.08
CA ILE A 100 -7.02 3.70 -2.00
C ILE A 100 -7.18 3.06 -3.39
N ASP A 101 -7.49 1.77 -3.49
CA ASP A 101 -7.69 1.08 -4.78
C ASP A 101 -8.82 1.73 -5.58
N THR A 102 -9.94 2.02 -4.92
CA THR A 102 -11.10 2.68 -5.52
C THR A 102 -10.78 4.11 -5.92
N LEU A 103 -10.06 4.86 -5.08
CA LEU A 103 -9.68 6.25 -5.34
C LEU A 103 -8.71 6.38 -6.51
N LEU A 104 -7.78 5.42 -6.66
CA LEU A 104 -6.80 5.37 -7.73
C LEU A 104 -7.41 4.87 -9.05
N THR A 105 -8.19 3.78 -9.00
CA THR A 105 -8.82 3.18 -10.20
C THR A 105 -10.01 4.00 -10.71
N GLY A 106 -10.79 4.60 -9.81
CA GLY A 106 -12.00 5.36 -10.14
C GLY A 106 -11.77 6.73 -10.78
N GLY A 107 -10.52 7.19 -10.88
CA GLY A 107 -10.19 8.47 -11.51
C GLY A 107 -9.66 8.39 -12.93
N ALA A 108 -9.78 7.23 -13.59
CA ALA A 108 -9.72 7.14 -15.04
C ALA A 108 -11.09 7.53 -15.64
N ARG A 109 -11.33 8.83 -15.78
CA ARG A 109 -12.42 9.36 -16.61
C ARG A 109 -11.88 10.44 -17.53
#